data_AF-A0A2K6F4B4-F1
#
_entry.id   AF-A0A2K6F4B4-F1
#
_cell.length_a   1.000
_cell.length_b   1.000
_cell.length_c   1.000
_cell.angle_alpha   90.00
_cell.angle_beta   90.00
_cell.angle_gamma   90.00
#
_symmetry.space_group_name_H-M   'P 1'
#
loop_
_entity.id
_entity.type
_entity.pdbx_description
1 polymer ?
#
loop_
_entity_poly.entity_id
_entity_poly.type
_entity_poly.pdbx_seq_one_letter_code
_entity_poly.pdbx_strand_id
1 'polypeptide(L)'
;MAGNHEAVAMDCEMVGLGPLQESGLARCSIVNFYGEVLYDKFIRPEGDITDYRTAVSGVTPQHMAGATPFTVARQEVPFPSSATAGH
;
A
#
# COMPACT_ATOMS: atom_id res chain seq x y z
N MET A 1 -14.17 0.35 -28.39
CA MET A 1 -14.62 -0.44 -27.22
C MET A 1 -14.35 0.41 -26.00
N ALA A 2 -15.39 0.95 -25.36
CA ALA A 2 -15.26 1.75 -24.14
C ALA A 2 -14.66 0.86 -23.04
N GLY A 3 -13.68 1.39 -22.30
CA GLY A 3 -12.87 0.64 -21.34
C GLY A 3 -13.72 -0.09 -20.30
N ASN A 4 -13.38 -1.35 -20.05
CA ASN A 4 -13.90 -2.09 -18.91
C ASN A 4 -13.33 -1.40 -17.66
N HIS A 5 -14.12 -0.57 -16.98
CA HIS A 5 -13.71 -0.01 -15.69
C HIS A 5 -13.79 -1.14 -14.66
N GLU A 6 -12.70 -1.90 -14.52
CA GLU A 6 -12.58 -2.91 -13.46
C GLU A 6 -12.42 -2.18 -12.12
N ALA A 7 -13.49 -2.20 -11.32
CA ALA A 7 -13.45 -1.68 -9.96
C ALA A 7 -12.59 -2.61 -9.08
N VAL A 8 -11.77 -1.99 -8.23
CA VAL A 8 -10.99 -2.66 -7.19
C VAL A 8 -11.33 -2.05 -5.84
N ALA A 9 -11.24 -2.85 -4.78
CA ALA A 9 -11.26 -2.34 -3.42
C ALA A 9 -9.82 -2.29 -2.89
N MET A 10 -9.50 -1.24 -2.14
CA MET A 10 -8.20 -1.06 -1.52
C MET A 10 -8.37 -0.76 -0.03
N ASP A 11 -7.47 -1.31 0.77
CA ASP A 11 -7.36 -1.00 2.20
C ASP A 11 -5.89 -0.94 2.60
N CYS A 12 -5.59 -0.06 3.54
CA CYS A 12 -4.23 0.28 3.93
C CYS A 12 -4.10 0.34 5.44
N GLU A 13 -3.02 -0.23 5.95
CA GLU A 13 -2.65 -0.14 7.36
C GLU A 13 -1.51 0.84 7.54
N MET A 14 -1.63 1.73 8.53
CA MET A 14 -0.64 2.75 8.83
C MET A 14 0.00 2.55 10.21
N VAL A 15 1.27 2.90 10.29
CA VAL A 15 2.07 2.99 11.52
C VAL A 15 2.43 4.44 11.81
N GLY A 16 2.80 4.76 13.05
CA GLY A 16 3.32 6.06 13.45
C GLY A 16 4.82 6.19 13.21
N LEU A 17 5.21 7.28 12.57
CA LEU A 17 6.59 7.62 12.24
C LEU A 17 7.09 8.79 13.08
N GLY A 18 8.34 8.68 13.55
CA GLY A 18 9.03 9.73 14.28
C GLY A 18 8.33 10.19 15.57
N PRO A 19 8.79 11.30 16.17
CA PRO A 19 8.24 11.80 17.43
C PRO A 19 6.79 12.29 17.35
N LEU A 20 6.36 12.73 16.17
CA LEU A 20 5.01 13.27 15.93
C LEU A 20 4.01 12.18 15.53
N GLN A 21 4.45 10.92 15.40
CA GLN A 21 3.64 9.79 14.95
C GLN A 21 2.87 10.06 13.65
N GLU A 22 3.54 10.66 12.68
CA GLU A 22 2.97 10.85 11.34
C GLU A 22 2.62 9.48 10.73
N SER A 23 1.52 9.38 10.00
CA SER A 23 1.06 8.10 9.45
C SER A 23 1.91 7.67 8.26
N GLY A 24 2.60 6.53 8.40
CA GLY A 24 3.32 5.85 7.33
C GLY A 24 2.63 4.56 6.89
N LEU A 25 2.57 4.30 5.57
CA LEU A 25 1.97 3.08 5.02
C LEU A 25 2.80 1.84 5.37
N ALA A 26 2.15 0.85 5.99
CA ALA A 26 2.79 -0.39 6.45
C ALA A 26 2.25 -1.67 5.80
N ARG A 27 1.02 -1.64 5.30
CA ARG A 27 0.44 -2.71 4.46
C ARG A 27 -0.55 -2.11 3.49
N CYS A 28 -0.61 -2.64 2.27
CA CYS A 28 -1.65 -2.31 1.32
C CYS A 28 -2.21 -3.61 0.75
N SER A 29 -3.54 -3.73 0.76
CA SER A 29 -4.30 -4.84 0.19
C SER A 29 -5.23 -4.31 -0.89
N ILE A 30 -5.23 -4.96 -2.06
CA ILE A 30 -6.08 -4.63 -3.20
C ILE A 30 -6.72 -5.92 -3.70
N VAL A 31 -8.03 -5.89 -3.88
CA VAL A 31 -8.81 -7.02 -4.42
C VAL A 31 -9.66 -6.57 -5.60
N ASN A 32 -9.93 -7.48 -6.53
CA ASN A 32 -10.91 -7.23 -7.59
C ASN A 32 -12.35 -7.46 -7.09
N PHE A 33 -13.33 -7.22 -7.97
CA PHE A 33 -14.75 -7.41 -7.66
C PHE A 33 -15.12 -8.83 -7.21
N TYR A 34 -14.38 -9.85 -7.66
CA TYR A 34 -14.60 -11.25 -7.29
C TYR A 34 -13.92 -11.63 -5.97
N GLY A 35 -13.22 -10.68 -5.33
CA GLY A 35 -12.47 -10.91 -4.10
C GLY A 35 -11.09 -11.56 -4.32
N GLU A 36 -10.62 -11.64 -5.56
CA GLU A 36 -9.27 -12.14 -5.84
C GLU A 36 -8.24 -11.09 -5.41
N VAL A 37 -7.20 -11.52 -4.69
CA VAL A 37 -6.12 -10.66 -4.21
C VAL A 37 -5.21 -10.29 -5.38
N LEU A 38 -5.22 -9.01 -5.74
CA LEU A 38 -4.35 -8.44 -6.76
C LEU A 38 -3.02 -7.97 -6.18
N TYR A 39 -3.04 -7.49 -4.95
CA TYR A 39 -1.88 -6.98 -4.24
C TYR A 39 -2.10 -7.13 -2.74
N ASP A 40 -1.18 -7.76 -2.02
CA ASP A 40 -1.16 -7.76 -0.55
C ASP A 40 0.30 -7.82 -0.10
N LYS A 41 0.82 -6.70 0.37
CA LYS A 41 2.22 -6.60 0.79
C LYS A 41 2.36 -5.76 2.04
N PHE A 42 3.26 -6.20 2.92
CA PHE A 42 3.88 -5.31 3.91
C PHE A 42 4.85 -4.37 3.21
N ILE A 43 4.72 -3.09 3.54
CA ILE A 43 5.47 -1.99 2.96
C ILE A 43 6.27 -1.33 4.08
N ARG A 44 7.56 -1.09 3.85
CA ARG A 44 8.39 -0.34 4.77
C ARG A 44 8.25 1.15 4.43
N PRO A 45 7.62 1.98 5.28
CA PRO A 45 7.50 3.40 5.05
C PRO A 45 8.87 4.09 5.09
N GLU A 46 8.95 5.29 4.52
CA GLU A 46 10.12 6.17 4.63
C GLU A 46 10.11 6.83 6.02
N GLY A 47 11.15 6.60 6.83
CA GLY A 47 11.27 7.13 8.19
C GLY A 47 11.33 6.06 9.28
N ASP A 48 11.57 6.50 10.51
CA ASP A 48 11.66 5.62 11.68
C ASP A 48 10.27 5.32 12.24
N ILE A 49 9.91 4.04 12.26
CA ILE A 49 8.67 3.58 12.92
C ILE A 49 8.85 3.66 14.42
N THR A 50 8.04 4.48 15.07
CA THR A 50 8.05 4.70 16.53
C THR A 50 6.84 4.09 17.22
N ASP A 51 5.75 3.86 16.47
CA ASP A 51 4.55 3.18 16.96
C ASP A 51 3.95 2.30 15.85
N TYR A 52 3.89 0.99 16.08
CA TYR A 52 3.31 0.05 15.12
C TYR A 52 1.78 0.08 15.07
N ARG A 53 1.13 0.68 16.07
CA ARG A 53 -0.34 0.70 16.19
C ARG A 53 -0.96 -0.69 16.11
N THR A 54 -0.24 -1.72 16.58
CA THR A 54 -0.56 -3.15 16.35
C THR A 54 -1.98 -3.52 16.75
N ALA A 55 -2.54 -2.88 17.78
CA ALA A 55 -3.92 -3.14 18.22
C ALA A 55 -4.98 -2.84 17.15
N VAL A 56 -4.70 -1.93 16.22
CA VAL A 56 -5.59 -1.59 15.10
C VAL A 56 -5.04 -2.09 13.78
N SER A 57 -3.72 -1.99 13.56
CA SER A 57 -3.09 -2.28 12.27
C SER A 57 -2.72 -3.75 12.07
N GLY A 58 -2.60 -4.51 13.17
CA GLY A 58 -2.01 -5.86 13.15
C GLY A 58 -0.53 -5.91 12.73
N VAL A 59 0.12 -4.77 12.46
CA VAL A 59 1.52 -4.71 12.01
C VAL A 59 2.45 -4.91 13.21
N THR A 60 3.51 -5.69 13.02
CA THR A 60 4.55 -5.97 14.02
C THR A 60 5.93 -5.66 13.45
N PRO A 61 6.97 -5.50 14.29
CA PRO A 61 8.35 -5.33 13.83
C PRO A 61 8.83 -6.44 12.89
N GLN A 62 8.36 -7.68 13.10
CA GLN A 62 8.71 -8.85 12.31
C GLN A 62 8.23 -8.70 10.85
N HIS A 63 7.05 -8.10 10.65
CA HIS A 63 6.54 -7.81 9.31
C HIS A 63 7.46 -6.85 8.54
N MET A 64 8.21 -5.99 9.24
CA MET A 64 9.11 -4.99 8.63
C MET A 64 10.51 -5.52 8.30
N ALA A 65 10.87 -6.73 8.73
CA ALA A 65 12.19 -7.31 8.49
C ALA A 65 12.45 -7.61 7.00
N GLY A 66 11.39 -7.88 6.23
CA GLY A 66 11.44 -8.12 4.79
C GLY A 66 10.39 -7.34 3.99
N ALA A 67 9.84 -6.28 4.59
CA ALA A 67 8.81 -5.46 3.93
C ALA A 67 9.37 -4.75 2.68
N THR A 68 8.51 -4.59 1.68
CA THR A 68 8.87 -3.94 0.41
C THR A 68 9.10 -2.44 0.67
N PRO A 69 10.23 -1.83 0.27
CA PRO A 69 10.43 -0.40 0.42
C PRO A 69 9.31 0.41 -0.26
N PHE A 70 8.84 1.49 0.38
CA PHE A 70 7.74 2.30 -0.15
C PHE A 70 7.94 2.76 -1.59
N THR A 71 9.17 3.15 -1.96
CA THR A 71 9.50 3.56 -3.33
C THR A 71 9.26 2.47 -4.36
N VAL A 72 9.55 1.21 -4.02
CA VAL A 72 9.31 0.04 -4.88
C VAL A 72 7.82 -0.26 -4.94
N ALA A 73 7.15 -0.34 -3.79
CA ALA A 73 5.71 -0.59 -3.71
C ALA A 73 4.88 0.43 -4.53
N ARG A 74 5.27 1.70 -4.52
CA ARG A 74 4.62 2.75 -5.31
C ARG A 74 4.77 2.58 -6.83
N GLN A 75 5.82 1.93 -7.29
CA GLN A 75 5.99 1.63 -8.72
C GLN A 75 5.15 0.41 -9.15
N GLU A 76 4.85 -0.50 -8.22
CA GLU A 76 4.04 -1.70 -8.48
C GLU A 76 2.54 -1.38 -8.59
N VAL A 77 2.08 -0.29 -7.98
CA VAL A 77 0.71 0.24 -8.09
C VAL A 77 0.71 1.58 -8.82
N PRO A 78 0.99 1.59 -10.14
CA PRO A 78 1.06 2.84 -10.89
C PRO A 78 -0.34 3.44 -11.01
N PHE A 79 -0.43 4.77 -10.84
CA PHE A 79 -1.58 5.48 -11.40
C PHE A 79 -1.63 5.16 -12.89
N PRO A 80 -2.79 4.82 -13.46
CA PRO A 80 -2.89 4.65 -14.90
C PRO A 80 -2.42 5.96 -15.53
N SER A 81 -1.23 5.95 -16.12
CA SER A 81 -0.87 6.95 -17.11
C SER A 81 -2.06 6.97 -18.04
N SER A 82 -2.79 8.08 -18.08
CA SER A 82 -3.73 8.35 -19.15
C SER A 82 -3.08 7.81 -20.42
N ALA A 83 -3.81 6.94 -21.11
CA ALA A 83 -3.46 6.49 -22.44
C ALA A 83 -2.75 7.64 -23.16
N THR A 84 -1.61 7.36 -23.78
CA THR A 84 -1.01 8.24 -24.77
C THR A 84 -2.14 8.79 -25.65
N ALA A 85 -2.56 10.02 -25.36
CA ALA A 85 -3.35 10.83 -26.25
C ALA A 85 -2.39 11.22 -27.37
N GLY A 86 -2.30 10.37 -28.37
CA GLY A 86 -1.33 10.48 -29.45
C GLY A 86 -1.85 9.82 -30.71
N HIS A 87 -2.57 10.64 -31.50
CA HIS A 87 -2.95 10.51 -32.91
C HIS A 87 -3.90 9.36 -33.29
#